data_AF-A0A924KR13-F1
#
_entry.id   AF-A0A924KR13-F1
#
_cell.length_a   1.000
_cell.length_b   1.000
_cell.length_c   1.000
_cell.angle_alpha   90.00
_cell.angle_beta   90.00
_cell.angle_gamma   90.00
#
_symmetry.space_group_name_H-M   'P 1'
#
loop_
_entity.id
_entity.type
_entity.pdbx_description
1 polymer ?
#
loop_
_entity_poly.entity_id
_entity_poly.type
_entity_poly.pdbx_seq_one_letter_code
_entity_poly.pdbx_strand_id
1 'polypeptide(L)'
;MSKAFTKENDADDDDDEIGSAGNGAPIPDGAKNYITPGGHQRLREELRYLLDRERPAVTSAVSWAAKNGDRSENADYQYGKKRLREIDRRIRFLTKRLDNAEVVDPLTPRDEDLAGRVFFGATVVYSNAAGLEKTVTIVGIDELDLSRNYITWISPLARALMKAREGDMVVLYAPGGREELDILEVRYEAVEIDAFVPQAPISLNVVKPPS
;
A
#
# COMPACT_ATOMS: atom_id res chain seq x y z
N MET A 1 -23.77 50.48 -20.01
CA MET A 1 -23.35 49.19 -20.61
C MET A 1 -21.95 48.89 -20.09
N SER A 2 -21.86 47.99 -19.12
CA SER A 2 -20.60 47.65 -18.44
C SER A 2 -20.49 46.13 -18.47
N LYS A 3 -19.54 45.62 -19.25
CA LYS A 3 -19.26 44.17 -19.35
C LYS A 3 -18.71 43.69 -18.01
N ALA A 4 -19.46 42.82 -17.36
CA ALA A 4 -18.97 42.04 -16.23
C ALA A 4 -17.97 41.01 -16.75
N PHE A 5 -16.72 41.12 -16.32
CA PHE A 5 -15.70 40.10 -16.46
C PHE A 5 -15.93 39.11 -15.31
N THR A 6 -16.59 37.98 -15.57
CA THR A 6 -16.60 36.84 -14.65
C THR A 6 -15.20 36.25 -14.65
N LYS A 7 -14.45 36.53 -13.58
CA LYS A 7 -13.20 35.86 -13.27
C LYS A 7 -13.58 34.46 -12.76
N GLU A 8 -13.35 33.45 -13.58
CA GLU A 8 -13.35 32.05 -13.16
C GLU A 8 -12.31 31.91 -12.04
N ASN A 9 -12.77 31.50 -10.87
CA ASN A 9 -11.90 31.03 -9.80
C ASN A 9 -11.57 29.57 -10.16
N ASP A 10 -10.50 29.38 -10.92
CA ASP A 10 -9.76 28.11 -10.91
C ASP A 10 -8.98 28.07 -9.59
N ALA A 11 -9.71 27.79 -8.51
CA ALA A 11 -9.12 27.31 -7.28
C ALA A 11 -9.06 25.78 -7.40
N ASP A 12 -8.03 25.29 -8.11
CA ASP A 12 -7.48 23.95 -7.87
C ASP A 12 -6.84 23.96 -6.49
N ASP A 13 -7.67 23.99 -5.45
CA ASP A 13 -7.30 23.81 -4.05
C ASP A 13 -7.68 22.37 -3.67
N ASP A 14 -7.04 21.42 -4.37
CA ASP A 14 -7.04 19.98 -4.04
C ASP A 14 -5.78 19.64 -3.21
N ASP A 15 -5.33 20.58 -2.37
CA ASP A 15 -4.40 20.30 -1.28
C ASP A 15 -5.16 19.59 -0.15
N ASP A 16 -4.61 18.43 0.23
CA ASP A 16 -4.82 17.77 1.53
C ASP A 16 -6.16 17.08 1.84
N GLU A 17 -6.61 16.17 0.97
CA GLU A 17 -7.24 14.93 1.47
C GLU A 17 -6.65 13.68 0.80
N ILE A 18 -5.53 13.22 1.36
CA ILE A 18 -5.07 11.82 1.25
C ILE A 18 -6.02 10.95 2.13
N GLY A 19 -7.32 11.00 1.80
CA GLY A 19 -8.39 10.27 2.44
C GLY A 19 -9.02 9.28 1.47
N SER A 20 -8.82 8.00 1.73
CA SER A 20 -9.64 6.87 1.28
C SER A 20 -9.91 6.72 -0.24
N ALA A 21 -8.94 6.16 -0.98
CA ALA A 21 -9.22 5.20 -2.08
C ALA A 21 -7.97 4.38 -2.48
N GLY A 22 -7.05 4.14 -1.55
CA GLY A 22 -5.95 3.20 -1.71
C GLY A 22 -5.69 2.59 -0.35
N ASN A 23 -5.72 1.27 -0.24
CA ASN A 23 -5.71 0.50 1.02
C ASN A 23 -4.45 0.66 1.91
N GLY A 24 -3.69 1.76 1.81
CA GLY A 24 -2.51 2.02 2.64
C GLY A 24 -2.71 3.24 3.53
N ALA A 25 -2.56 3.07 4.85
CA ALA A 25 -2.50 4.18 5.81
C ALA A 25 -1.38 5.16 5.40
N PRO A 26 -1.59 6.48 5.49
CA PRO A 26 -0.56 7.46 5.13
C PRO A 26 0.73 7.20 5.92
N ILE A 27 1.88 7.35 5.25
CA ILE A 27 3.17 7.31 5.95
C ILE A 27 3.31 8.64 6.68
N PRO A 28 3.66 8.65 7.97
CA PRO A 28 3.97 9.89 8.67
C PRO A 28 5.08 10.66 7.94
N ASP A 29 4.95 11.98 7.84
CA ASP A 29 5.93 12.82 7.15
C ASP A 29 7.34 12.61 7.75
N GLY A 30 8.31 12.38 6.87
CA GLY A 30 9.72 12.13 7.23
C GLY A 30 10.05 10.70 7.67
N ALA A 31 9.10 9.77 7.72
CA ALA A 31 9.38 8.37 8.05
C ALA A 31 9.85 7.56 6.82
N LYS A 32 10.89 6.74 7.00
CA LYS A 32 11.38 5.79 5.99
C LYS A 32 10.31 4.73 5.71
N ASN A 33 9.98 4.50 4.43
CA ASN A 33 9.02 3.46 4.04
C ASN A 33 9.72 2.11 3.87
N TYR A 34 9.94 1.37 4.96
CA TYR A 34 10.49 0.02 4.85
C TYR A 34 9.52 -0.91 4.13
N ILE A 35 10.04 -1.70 3.20
CA ILE A 35 9.29 -2.67 2.42
C ILE A 35 10.16 -3.90 2.13
N THR A 36 9.57 -5.10 2.09
CA THR A 36 10.31 -6.28 1.66
C THR A 36 10.52 -6.28 0.13
N PRO A 37 11.47 -7.07 -0.40
CA PRO A 37 11.66 -7.21 -1.86
C PRO A 37 10.38 -7.65 -2.58
N GLY A 38 9.61 -8.56 -1.99
CA GLY A 38 8.35 -9.04 -2.56
C GLY A 38 7.28 -7.94 -2.64
N GLY A 39 7.10 -7.18 -1.57
CA GLY A 39 6.19 -6.03 -1.55
C GLY A 39 6.58 -4.97 -2.57
N HIS A 40 7.87 -4.65 -2.65
CA HIS A 40 8.38 -3.69 -3.63
C HIS A 40 8.13 -4.17 -5.06
N GLN A 41 8.36 -5.46 -5.34
CA GLN A 41 8.09 -6.03 -6.66
C GLN A 41 6.61 -5.92 -7.03
N ARG A 42 5.71 -6.30 -6.10
CA ARG A 42 4.26 -6.23 -6.30
C ARG A 42 3.79 -4.80 -6.65
N LEU A 43 4.25 -3.78 -5.91
CA LEU A 43 3.91 -2.38 -6.19
C LEU A 43 4.45 -1.90 -7.55
N ARG A 44 5.68 -2.32 -7.90
CA ARG A 44 6.29 -1.99 -9.19
C ARG A 44 5.53 -2.62 -10.36
N GLU A 45 5.10 -3.88 -10.20
CA GLU A 45 4.31 -4.60 -11.21
C GLU A 45 2.94 -3.95 -11.42
N GLU A 46 2.27 -3.55 -10.34
CA GLU A 46 1.01 -2.80 -10.42
C GLU A 46 1.19 -1.47 -11.16
N LEU A 47 2.20 -0.67 -10.78
CA LEU A 47 2.48 0.61 -11.44
C LEU A 47 2.72 0.44 -12.94
N ARG A 48 3.52 -0.56 -13.32
CA ARG A 48 3.81 -0.87 -14.73
C ARG A 48 2.54 -1.27 -15.48
N TYR A 49 1.69 -2.11 -14.88
CA TYR A 49 0.42 -2.49 -15.49
C TYR A 49 -0.50 -1.29 -15.73
N LEU A 50 -0.62 -0.39 -14.75
CA LEU A 50 -1.44 0.82 -14.89
C LEU A 50 -0.94 1.73 -16.01
N LEU A 51 0.38 1.94 -16.10
CA LEU A 51 0.99 2.80 -17.11
C LEU A 51 0.93 2.21 -18.52
N ASP A 52 1.28 0.93 -18.67
CA ASP A 52 1.52 0.33 -19.99
C ASP A 52 0.26 -0.31 -20.58
N ARG A 53 -0.72 -0.69 -19.74
CA ARG A 53 -1.91 -1.45 -20.17
C ARG A 53 -3.19 -0.71 -19.89
N GLU A 54 -3.49 -0.43 -18.62
CA GLU A 54 -4.84 -0.01 -18.24
C GLU A 54 -5.12 1.45 -18.64
N ARG A 55 -4.23 2.37 -18.30
CA ARG A 55 -4.41 3.80 -18.61
C ARG A 55 -4.55 4.05 -20.12
N PRO A 56 -3.71 3.48 -21.02
CA PRO A 56 -3.89 3.63 -22.46
C PRO A 56 -5.21 3.03 -22.98
N ALA A 57 -5.63 1.89 -22.44
CA ALA A 57 -6.88 1.24 -22.83
C ALA A 57 -8.11 2.10 -22.46
N VAL A 58 -8.17 2.58 -21.22
CA VAL A 58 -9.26 3.47 -20.76
C VAL A 58 -9.26 4.80 -21.52
N THR A 59 -8.09 5.39 -21.76
CA THR A 59 -7.97 6.62 -22.56
C THR A 59 -8.51 6.43 -23.97
N SER A 60 -8.20 5.29 -24.60
CA SER A 60 -8.70 4.96 -25.94
C SER A 60 -10.22 4.80 -25.95
N ALA A 61 -10.78 4.11 -24.95
CA ALA A 61 -12.22 3.92 -24.81
C ALA A 61 -12.96 5.25 -24.59
N VAL A 62 -12.44 6.12 -23.71
CA VAL A 62 -13.00 7.46 -23.47
C VAL A 62 -12.95 8.33 -24.73
N SER A 63 -11.83 8.29 -25.47
CA SER A 63 -11.69 9.04 -26.73
C SER A 63 -12.70 8.58 -27.78
N TRP A 64 -12.94 7.27 -27.88
CA TRP A 64 -13.94 6.71 -28.79
C TRP A 64 -15.37 7.09 -28.38
N ALA A 65 -15.72 6.95 -27.10
CA ALA A 65 -17.03 7.33 -26.57
C ALA A 65 -17.32 8.81 -26.81
N ALA A 66 -16.30 9.67 -26.70
CA ALA A 66 -16.40 11.11 -26.97
C ALA A 66 -16.59 11.46 -28.45
N LYS A 67 -16.25 10.56 -29.39
CA LYS A 67 -16.44 10.72 -30.84
C LYS A 67 -17.81 10.21 -31.31
N ASN A 68 -18.39 9.25 -30.60
CA ASN A 68 -19.58 8.50 -31.04
C ASN A 68 -20.89 8.88 -30.32
N GLY A 69 -20.91 9.92 -29.46
CA GLY A 69 -22.15 10.35 -28.79
C GLY A 69 -22.06 11.68 -28.05
N ASP A 70 -23.21 12.14 -27.53
CA ASP A 70 -23.28 13.29 -26.63
C ASP A 70 -22.58 12.96 -25.30
N ARG A 71 -21.59 13.78 -24.93
CA ARG A 71 -20.75 13.60 -23.75
C ARG A 71 -21.54 13.67 -22.44
N SER A 72 -22.68 14.35 -22.45
CA SER A 72 -23.52 14.54 -21.26
C SER A 72 -24.38 13.32 -20.94
N GLU A 73 -24.78 12.53 -21.94
CA GLU A 73 -25.65 11.36 -21.77
C GLU A 73 -24.93 10.01 -21.91
N ASN A 74 -23.71 9.99 -22.46
CA ASN A 74 -22.97 8.75 -22.67
C ASN A 74 -22.37 8.20 -21.36
N ALA A 75 -22.98 7.13 -20.84
CA ALA A 75 -22.56 6.43 -19.63
C ALA A 75 -21.10 5.91 -19.71
N ASP A 76 -20.64 5.41 -20.87
CA ASP A 76 -19.28 4.90 -21.05
C ASP A 76 -18.24 6.02 -20.93
N TYR A 77 -18.58 7.22 -21.40
CA TYR A 77 -17.71 8.39 -21.29
C TYR A 77 -17.57 8.86 -19.83
N GLN A 78 -18.69 8.98 -19.10
CA GLN A 78 -18.68 9.38 -17.70
C GLN A 78 -17.94 8.35 -16.83
N TYR A 79 -18.21 7.07 -17.05
CA TYR A 79 -17.54 5.99 -16.35
C TYR A 79 -16.04 5.95 -16.67
N GLY A 80 -15.65 6.03 -17.95
CA GLY A 80 -14.25 6.01 -18.36
C GLY A 80 -13.46 7.20 -17.81
N LYS A 81 -14.05 8.40 -17.72
CA LYS A 81 -13.43 9.53 -17.02
C LYS A 81 -13.21 9.25 -15.54
N LYS A 82 -14.21 8.69 -14.84
CA LYS A 82 -14.07 8.32 -13.43
C LYS A 82 -12.93 7.32 -13.24
N ARG A 83 -12.90 6.27 -14.07
CA ARG A 83 -11.83 5.26 -14.03
C ARG A 83 -10.45 5.85 -14.32
N LEU A 84 -10.34 6.78 -15.26
CA LEU A 84 -9.07 7.46 -15.54
C LEU A 84 -8.55 8.23 -14.31
N ARG A 85 -9.44 8.93 -13.58
CA ARG A 85 -9.06 9.61 -12.32
C ARG A 85 -8.61 8.62 -11.24
N GLU A 86 -9.29 7.48 -11.11
CA GLU A 86 -8.89 6.42 -10.17
C GLU A 86 -7.49 5.87 -10.51
N ILE A 87 -7.22 5.61 -11.79
CA ILE A 87 -5.91 5.15 -12.27
C ILE A 87 -4.83 6.21 -12.00
N ASP A 88 -5.08 7.47 -12.35
CA ASP A 88 -4.11 8.56 -12.14
C ASP A 88 -3.83 8.80 -10.65
N ARG A 89 -4.85 8.67 -9.77
CA ARG A 89 -4.68 8.71 -8.31
C ARG A 89 -3.83 7.54 -7.82
N ARG A 90 -4.08 6.32 -8.33
CA ARG A 90 -3.33 5.13 -7.95
C ARG A 90 -1.87 5.19 -8.42
N ILE A 91 -1.62 5.67 -9.64
CA ILE A 91 -0.27 5.88 -10.16
C ILE A 91 0.50 6.87 -9.27
N ARG A 92 -0.07 8.06 -8.98
CA ARG A 92 0.59 9.03 -8.08
C ARG A 92 0.91 8.42 -6.72
N PHE A 93 -0.03 7.67 -6.14
CA PHE A 93 0.19 6.98 -4.86
C PHE A 93 1.36 6.00 -4.95
N LEU A 94 1.37 5.11 -5.95
CA LEU A 94 2.42 4.10 -6.13
C LEU A 94 3.78 4.72 -6.41
N THR A 95 3.85 5.76 -7.25
CA THR A 95 5.08 6.50 -7.52
C THR A 95 5.65 7.08 -6.23
N LYS A 96 4.85 7.85 -5.46
CA LYS A 96 5.30 8.41 -4.18
C LYS A 96 5.73 7.33 -3.18
N ARG A 97 5.06 6.17 -3.17
CA ARG A 97 5.41 5.05 -2.29
C ARG A 97 6.74 4.41 -2.65
N LEU A 98 6.97 4.19 -3.95
CA LEU A 98 8.19 3.59 -4.48
C LEU A 98 9.39 4.54 -4.36
N ASP A 99 9.20 5.83 -4.58
CA ASP A 99 10.25 6.84 -4.46
C ASP A 99 10.79 6.95 -3.02
N ASN A 100 9.92 6.74 -2.03
CA ASN A 100 10.27 6.78 -0.61
C ASN A 100 10.59 5.39 -0.02
N ALA A 101 10.59 4.33 -0.84
CA ALA A 101 10.75 2.96 -0.38
C ALA A 101 12.21 2.63 -0.03
N GLU A 102 12.42 2.05 1.15
CA GLU A 102 13.67 1.45 1.57
C GLU A 102 13.49 -0.07 1.58
N VAL A 103 14.05 -0.74 0.56
CA VAL A 103 13.93 -2.19 0.43
C VAL A 103 14.86 -2.86 1.44
N VAL A 104 14.28 -3.63 2.35
CA VAL A 104 15.03 -4.41 3.35
C VAL A 104 14.70 -5.88 3.16
N ASP A 105 15.70 -6.67 2.79
CA ASP A 105 15.57 -8.11 2.64
C ASP A 105 15.78 -8.81 3.99
N PRO A 106 14.76 -9.54 4.52
CA PRO A 106 14.88 -10.31 5.75
C PRO A 106 16.04 -11.31 5.74
N LEU A 107 16.36 -11.88 4.57
CA LEU A 107 17.35 -12.95 4.40
C LEU A 107 18.79 -12.42 4.30
N THR A 108 18.99 -11.11 4.18
CA THR A 108 20.34 -10.53 4.19
C THR A 108 20.97 -10.77 5.57
N PRO A 109 22.17 -11.38 5.65
CA PRO A 109 22.86 -11.60 6.92
C PRO A 109 23.05 -10.29 7.67
N ARG A 110 22.79 -10.31 8.98
CA ARG A 110 23.00 -9.19 9.88
C ARG A 110 24.33 -9.38 10.61
N ASP A 111 24.94 -8.28 11.03
CA ASP A 111 26.12 -8.30 11.89
C ASP A 111 25.85 -9.14 13.16
N GLU A 112 26.89 -9.79 13.69
CA GLU A 112 26.77 -10.71 14.84
C GLU A 112 26.12 -10.04 16.07
N ASP A 113 26.40 -8.75 16.30
CA ASP A 113 25.82 -7.98 17.40
C ASP A 113 24.30 -7.70 17.24
N LEU A 114 23.81 -7.77 16.00
CA LEU A 114 22.42 -7.57 15.62
C LEU A 114 21.68 -8.89 15.40
N ALA A 115 22.41 -10.01 15.30
CA ALA A 115 21.84 -11.33 15.20
C ALA A 115 20.93 -11.64 16.41
N GLY A 116 19.81 -12.30 16.14
CA GLY A 116 18.79 -12.66 17.16
C GLY A 116 17.96 -11.49 17.70
N ARG A 117 18.20 -10.24 17.29
CA ARG A 117 17.34 -9.10 17.64
C ARG A 117 16.18 -8.97 16.66
N VAL A 118 15.04 -8.51 17.16
CA VAL A 118 13.87 -8.17 16.36
C VAL A 118 14.11 -6.86 15.60
N PHE A 119 14.02 -6.92 14.28
CA PHE A 119 14.02 -5.78 13.36
C PHE A 119 12.97 -5.96 12.27
N PHE A 120 12.94 -5.06 11.29
CA PHE A 120 12.12 -5.23 10.09
C PHE A 120 12.43 -6.57 9.41
N GLY A 121 11.38 -7.28 8.99
CA GLY A 121 11.45 -8.61 8.39
C GLY A 121 11.57 -9.76 9.39
N ALA A 122 11.62 -9.48 10.71
CA ALA A 122 11.67 -10.54 11.71
C ALA A 122 10.30 -11.21 11.88
N THR A 123 10.33 -12.53 11.99
CA THR A 123 9.23 -13.36 12.48
C THR A 123 9.49 -13.66 13.94
N VAL A 124 8.55 -13.25 14.79
CA VAL A 124 8.66 -13.33 16.25
C VAL A 124 7.57 -14.23 16.79
N VAL A 125 7.97 -15.22 17.58
CA VAL A 125 7.05 -16.00 18.40
C VAL A 125 7.10 -15.43 19.80
N TYR A 126 5.93 -15.10 20.35
CA TYR A 126 5.79 -14.59 21.70
C TYR A 126 4.63 -15.25 22.43
N SER A 127 4.73 -15.37 23.74
CA SER A 127 3.60 -15.73 24.60
C SER A 127 3.11 -14.52 25.38
N ASN A 128 1.80 -14.45 25.60
CA ASN A 128 1.26 -13.47 26.54
C ASN A 128 1.13 -14.04 27.96
N ALA A 129 0.69 -13.19 28.91
CA ALA A 129 0.46 -13.59 30.30
C ALA A 129 -0.53 -14.75 30.50
N ALA A 130 -1.36 -15.07 29.51
CA ALA A 130 -2.26 -16.23 29.55
C ALA A 130 -1.60 -17.53 29.02
N GLY A 131 -0.31 -17.47 28.63
CA GLY A 131 0.42 -18.58 28.02
C GLY A 131 0.03 -18.86 26.57
N LEU A 132 -0.67 -17.94 25.90
CA LEU A 132 -1.05 -18.11 24.50
C LEU A 132 0.10 -17.65 23.59
N GLU A 133 0.62 -18.60 22.82
CA GLU A 133 1.65 -18.34 21.82
C GLU A 133 1.05 -17.72 20.55
N LYS A 134 1.72 -16.70 20.04
CA LYS A 134 1.39 -16.03 18.79
C LYS A 134 2.66 -15.84 17.97
N THR A 135 2.52 -15.98 16.66
CA THR A 135 3.59 -15.70 15.71
C THR A 135 3.19 -14.48 14.90
N VAL A 136 4.10 -13.51 14.76
CA VAL A 136 3.90 -12.32 13.92
C VAL A 136 5.14 -12.03 13.09
N THR A 137 4.94 -11.48 11.89
CA THR A 137 6.04 -11.02 11.03
C THR A 137 5.96 -9.52 10.84
N ILE A 138 7.06 -8.81 11.08
CA ILE A 138 7.13 -7.36 10.97
C ILE A 138 7.42 -6.97 9.52
N VAL A 139 6.46 -6.33 8.86
CA VAL A 139 6.52 -5.95 7.44
C VAL A 139 6.23 -4.45 7.23
N GLY A 140 6.28 -4.02 5.97
CA GLY A 140 5.94 -2.66 5.55
C GLY A 140 4.45 -2.36 5.67
N ILE A 141 4.10 -1.06 5.60
CA ILE A 141 2.70 -0.61 5.64
C ILE A 141 1.90 -1.16 4.45
N ASP A 142 2.57 -1.29 3.30
CA ASP A 142 1.97 -1.77 2.05
C ASP A 142 1.88 -3.31 1.95
N GLU A 143 2.29 -4.02 3.01
CA GLU A 143 2.42 -5.49 3.08
C GLU A 143 1.58 -6.10 4.22
N LEU A 144 0.79 -5.28 4.91
CA LEU A 144 -0.08 -5.70 6.00
C LEU A 144 -1.06 -6.79 5.56
N ASP A 145 -1.01 -7.94 6.24
CA ASP A 145 -1.95 -9.04 6.08
C ASP A 145 -2.14 -9.75 7.44
N LEU A 146 -3.24 -9.39 8.12
CA LEU A 146 -3.56 -9.98 9.42
C LEU A 146 -3.90 -11.48 9.35
N SER A 147 -4.30 -11.98 8.18
CA SER A 147 -4.59 -13.41 8.00
C SER A 147 -3.31 -14.27 8.03
N ARG A 148 -2.18 -13.67 7.63
CA ARG A 148 -0.83 -14.26 7.70
C ARG A 148 -0.04 -13.81 8.93
N ASN A 149 -0.68 -13.11 9.87
CA ASN A 149 -0.04 -12.47 11.02
C ASN A 149 1.07 -11.48 10.65
N TYR A 150 0.95 -10.84 9.49
CA TYR A 150 1.86 -9.77 9.10
C TYR A 150 1.40 -8.48 9.77
N ILE A 151 2.30 -7.84 10.50
CA ILE A 151 2.03 -6.59 11.22
C ILE A 151 2.94 -5.49 10.69
N THR A 152 2.44 -4.25 10.69
CA THR A 152 3.27 -3.12 10.26
C THR A 152 4.31 -2.79 11.31
N TRP A 153 5.50 -2.36 10.88
CA TRP A 153 6.57 -1.90 11.78
C TRP A 153 6.18 -0.70 12.65
N ILE A 154 5.17 0.07 12.24
CA ILE A 154 4.62 1.20 13.01
C ILE A 154 3.58 0.78 14.07
N SER A 155 3.15 -0.49 14.07
CA SER A 155 2.16 -0.98 15.02
C SER A 155 2.67 -0.93 16.46
N PRO A 156 1.81 -0.72 17.48
CA PRO A 156 2.22 -0.76 18.89
C PRO A 156 2.93 -2.06 19.27
N LEU A 157 2.47 -3.19 18.72
CA LEU A 157 3.08 -4.50 18.92
C LEU A 157 4.50 -4.57 18.34
N ALA A 158 4.67 -4.21 17.06
CA ALA A 158 6.01 -4.21 16.45
C ALA A 158 6.97 -3.25 17.17
N ARG A 159 6.48 -2.10 17.64
CA ARG A 159 7.27 -1.15 18.43
C ARG A 159 7.70 -1.70 19.78
N ALA A 160 6.85 -2.49 20.44
CA ALA A 160 7.17 -3.14 21.71
C ALA A 160 8.20 -4.27 21.53
N LEU A 161 8.13 -5.01 20.41
CA LEU A 161 9.05 -6.10 20.10
C LEU A 161 10.41 -5.60 19.58
N MET A 162 10.48 -4.39 19.02
CA MET A 162 11.67 -3.88 18.34
C MET A 162 12.93 -3.90 19.23
N LYS A 163 14.05 -4.39 18.68
CA LYS A 163 15.38 -4.54 19.34
C LYS A 163 15.46 -5.57 20.47
N ALA A 164 14.35 -6.17 20.88
CA ALA A 164 14.33 -7.25 21.85
C ALA A 164 14.88 -8.54 21.21
N ARG A 165 15.20 -9.52 22.06
CA ARG A 165 15.79 -10.81 21.69
C ARG A 165 14.98 -11.96 22.27
N GLU A 166 15.28 -13.16 21.78
CA GLU A 166 14.79 -14.39 22.40
C GLU A 166 15.11 -14.43 23.90
N GLY A 167 14.11 -14.75 24.71
CA GLY A 167 14.18 -14.76 26.18
C GLY A 167 13.90 -13.40 26.85
N ASP A 168 13.76 -12.31 26.10
CA ASP A 168 13.40 -11.01 26.67
C ASP A 168 11.88 -10.94 26.95
N MET A 169 11.54 -10.21 28.01
CA MET A 169 10.17 -9.79 28.31
C MET A 169 9.97 -8.34 27.91
N VAL A 170 8.91 -8.06 27.15
CA VAL A 170 8.54 -6.70 26.70
C VAL A 170 7.13 -6.33 27.16
N VAL A 171 6.89 -5.03 27.31
CA VAL A 171 5.58 -4.51 27.71
C VAL A 171 4.90 -3.86 26.51
N LEU A 172 3.76 -4.43 26.11
CA LEU A 172 2.87 -3.85 25.13
C LEU A 172 1.89 -2.89 25.81
N TYR A 173 1.86 -1.65 25.35
CA TYR A 173 0.86 -0.67 25.74
C TYR A 173 -0.27 -0.64 24.69
N ALA A 174 -1.36 -1.34 24.99
CA ALA A 174 -2.56 -1.36 24.15
C ALA A 174 -3.65 -0.45 24.75
N PRO A 175 -4.65 -0.03 23.96
CA PRO A 175 -5.80 0.72 24.48
C PRO A 175 -6.54 0.02 25.64
N GLY A 176 -6.48 -1.32 25.69
CA GLY A 176 -7.07 -2.13 26.76
C GLY A 176 -6.22 -2.29 28.02
N GLY A 177 -5.01 -1.71 28.06
CA GLY A 177 -4.08 -1.82 29.20
C GLY A 177 -2.67 -2.22 28.78
N ARG A 178 -1.83 -2.50 29.78
CA ARG A 178 -0.49 -3.06 29.56
C ARG A 178 -0.56 -4.58 29.54
N GLU A 179 0.14 -5.20 28.60
CA GLU A 179 0.28 -6.66 28.49
C GLU A 179 1.78 -6.99 28.46
N GLU A 180 2.20 -7.95 29.29
CA GLU A 180 3.57 -8.49 29.28
C GLU A 180 3.64 -9.62 28.25
N LEU A 181 4.66 -9.56 27.40
CA LEU A 181 4.92 -10.52 26.34
C LEU A 181 6.32 -11.10 26.52
N ASP A 182 6.43 -12.42 26.55
CA ASP A 182 7.70 -13.14 26.57
C ASP A 182 8.07 -13.54 25.14
N ILE A 183 9.28 -13.19 24.70
CA ILE A 183 9.77 -13.52 23.37
C ILE A 183 10.37 -14.93 23.40
N LEU A 184 9.72 -15.83 22.67
CA LEU A 184 10.08 -17.25 22.64
C LEU A 184 11.06 -17.58 21.52
N GLU A 185 10.96 -16.89 20.38
CA GLU A 185 11.82 -17.14 19.22
C GLU A 185 11.87 -15.90 18.34
N VAL A 186 13.05 -15.63 17.76
CA VAL A 186 13.23 -14.63 16.70
C VAL A 186 13.91 -15.28 15.53
N ARG A 187 13.21 -15.35 14.39
CA ARG A 187 13.74 -15.92 13.15
C ARG A 187 13.55 -14.98 11.97
N TYR A 188 14.39 -15.16 10.96
CA TYR A 188 14.33 -14.41 9.71
C TYR A 188 14.10 -15.39 8.58
N GLU A 189 12.93 -15.25 7.94
CA GLU A 189 12.47 -16.14 6.89
C GLU A 189 12.02 -15.31 5.68
N ALA A 190 11.79 -15.98 4.54
CA ALA A 190 11.24 -15.32 3.38
C ALA A 190 9.81 -14.84 3.67
N VAL A 191 9.56 -13.55 3.48
CA VAL A 191 8.20 -12.99 3.59
C VAL A 191 7.48 -13.24 2.28
N GLU A 192 6.50 -14.12 2.30
CA GLU A 192 5.69 -14.42 1.12
C GLU A 192 4.70 -13.29 0.86
N ILE A 193 4.84 -12.66 -0.29
CA ILE A 193 3.95 -11.61 -0.80
C ILE A 193 3.31 -12.10 -2.09
N ASP A 194 1.99 -12.01 -2.19
CA ASP A 194 1.27 -12.41 -3.39
C ASP A 194 1.68 -11.55 -4.59
N ALA A 195 1.82 -12.18 -5.75
CA ALA A 195 2.08 -11.48 -6.99
C ALA A 195 0.95 -10.49 -7.30
N PHE A 196 1.27 -9.41 -8.01
CA PHE A 196 0.24 -8.50 -8.48
C PHE A 196 -0.68 -9.23 -9.47
N VAL A 197 -1.96 -9.35 -9.11
CA VAL A 197 -3.01 -9.85 -10.01
C VAL A 197 -3.77 -8.64 -10.54
N PRO A 198 -3.74 -8.39 -11.86
CA PRO A 198 -4.57 -7.36 -12.45
C PRO A 198 -6.03 -7.62 -12.11
N GLN A 199 -6.74 -6.61 -11.61
CA GLN A 199 -8.19 -6.70 -11.58
C GLN A 199 -8.67 -6.88 -13.02
N ALA A 200 -9.64 -7.79 -13.22
CA ALA A 200 -10.18 -8.06 -14.54
C ALA A 200 -10.51 -6.73 -15.23
N PRO A 201 -10.08 -6.52 -16.49
CA PRO A 201 -10.41 -5.30 -17.19
C PRO A 201 -11.92 -5.15 -17.12
N ILE A 202 -12.37 -4.04 -16.56
CA ILE A 202 -13.79 -3.78 -16.45
C ILE A 202 -14.28 -3.73 -17.89
N SER A 203 -15.16 -4.66 -18.25
CA SER A 203 -15.75 -4.76 -19.58
C SER A 203 -16.56 -3.49 -19.84
N LEU A 204 -15.87 -2.44 -20.28
CA LEU A 204 -16.49 -1.37 -21.06
C LEU A 204 -17.04 -2.09 -22.29
N ASN A 205 -18.37 -2.22 -22.38
CA ASN A 205 -19.07 -2.73 -23.56
C ASN A 205 -18.97 -1.74 -24.73
N VAL A 206 -17.77 -1.23 -24.98
CA VAL A 206 -17.44 -0.41 -26.12
C VAL A 206 -17.18 -1.37 -27.25
N VAL A 207 -18.23 -1.70 -28.01
CA VAL A 207 -18.13 -2.48 -29.24
C VAL A 207 -17.32 -1.65 -30.24
N LYS A 208 -16.01 -1.87 -30.25
CA LYS A 208 -15.13 -1.42 -31.33
C LYS A 208 -15.45 -2.29 -32.55
N PRO A 209 -15.92 -1.75 -33.70
CA PRO A 209 -16.06 -2.57 -34.90
C PRO A 209 -14.67 -3.06 -35.36
N PRO A 210 -14.58 -4.28 -35.94
CA PRO A 210 -13.32 -4.80 -36.46
C PRO A 210 -12.78 -3.88 -37.57
N SER A 211 -11.45 -3.89 -37.68
CA SER A 211 -10.66 -3.05 -38.60
C SER A 211 -10.90 -3.41 -40.06
#